data_AF-A0A1J5GUM0-F1
#
_entry.id   AF-A0A1J5GUM0-F1
#
_cell.length_a   1.000
_cell.length_b   1.000
_cell.length_c   1.000
_cell.angle_alpha   90.00
_cell.angle_beta   90.00
_cell.angle_gamma   90.00
#
_symmetry.space_group_name_H-M   'P 1'
#
loop_
_entity.id
_entity.type
_entity.pdbx_description
1 polymer ?
#
loop_
_entity_poly.entity_id
_entity_poly.type
_entity_poly.pdbx_seq_one_letter_code
_entity_poly.pdbx_strand_id
1 'polypeptide(L)' 'MALEVKKQQRETSQSLIRRFTKSIQGSGILRRARKIRFREREKSQNMKKRAALRKEEMKKEYEKLKKLGKTE' A
#
# COMPACT_ATOMS: atom_id res chain seq x y z
N MET A 1 -7.41 -15.10 5.72
CA MET A 1 -7.66 -13.88 6.51
C MET A 1 -8.98 -13.29 6.03
N ALA A 2 -10.07 -13.70 6.65
CA ALA A 2 -11.39 -13.17 6.32
C ALA A 2 -11.56 -11.84 7.06
N LEU A 3 -11.88 -10.77 6.34
CA LEU A 3 -12.24 -9.49 6.92
C LEU A 3 -13.75 -9.49 7.12
N GLU A 4 -14.17 -9.54 8.38
CA GLU A 4 -15.59 -9.56 8.75
C GLU A 4 -15.94 -8.25 9.48
N VAL A 5 -17.04 -7.61 9.07
CA VAL A 5 -17.58 -6.42 9.74
C VAL A 5 -19.02 -6.71 10.13
N LYS A 6 -19.28 -6.80 11.44
CA LYS A 6 -20.62 -7.02 11.99
C LYS A 6 -21.36 -5.70 12.20
N LYS A 7 -22.66 -5.71 11.93
CA LYS A 7 -23.57 -4.58 12.16
C LYS A 7 -23.66 -4.29 13.66
N GLN A 8 -23.60 -3.01 14.03
CA GLN A 8 -23.82 -2.56 15.40
C GLN A 8 -25.28 -2.16 15.64
N GLN A 9 -25.74 -2.22 16.90
CA GLN A 9 -27.14 -2.03 17.32
C GLN A 9 -27.81 -0.74 16.78
N ARG A 10 -27.07 0.37 16.61
CA ARG A 10 -27.60 1.66 16.12
C ARG A 10 -27.01 2.11 14.78
N GLU A 11 -26.54 1.16 13.97
CA GLU A 11 -25.86 1.48 12.72
C GLU A 11 -26.81 1.46 11.51
N THR A 12 -26.74 2.51 10.68
CA THR A 12 -27.40 2.54 9.37
C THR A 12 -26.65 1.66 8.36
N SER A 13 -27.37 1.08 7.40
CA SER A 13 -26.76 0.24 6.37
C SER A 13 -25.62 0.94 5.60
N GLN A 14 -25.74 2.25 5.38
CA GLN A 14 -24.70 3.05 4.71
C GLN A 14 -23.43 3.19 5.55
N SER A 15 -23.54 3.39 6.88
CA SER A 15 -22.39 3.42 7.77
C SER A 15 -21.64 2.08 7.77
N LEU A 16 -22.37 0.96 7.76
CA LEU A 16 -21.80 -0.37 7.73
C LEU A 16 -20.97 -0.59 6.46
N ILE A 17 -21.51 -0.22 5.30
CA ILE A 17 -20.79 -0.29 4.01
C ILE A 17 -19.52 0.55 4.07
N ARG A 18 -19.60 1.79 4.56
CA ARG A 18 -18.42 2.66 4.69
C ARG A 18 -17.34 2.06 5.58
N ARG A 19 -17.69 1.46 6.72
CA ARG A 19 -16.73 0.77 7.59
C ARG A 19 -16.10 -0.42 6.87
N PHE A 20 -16.90 -1.23 6.19
CA PHE A 20 -16.41 -2.34 5.39
C PHE A 20 -15.42 -1.88 4.30
N THR A 21 -15.76 -0.84 3.53
CA THR A 21 -14.86 -0.28 2.51
C THR A 21 -13.56 0.22 3.11
N LYS A 22 -13.61 0.97 4.22
CA LYS A 22 -12.42 1.48 4.90
C LYS A 22 -11.54 0.34 5.43
N SER A 23 -12.15 -0.68 6.03
CA SER A 23 -11.46 -1.88 6.51
C SER A 23 -10.80 -2.65 5.37
N ILE A 24 -11.47 -2.81 4.22
CA ILE A 24 -10.88 -3.42 3.02
C ILE A 24 -9.68 -2.61 2.52
N GLN A 25 -9.79 -1.29 2.44
CA GLN A 25 -8.72 -0.43 1.97
C GLN A 25 -7.49 -0.50 2.89
N GLY A 26 -7.70 -0.43 4.20
CA GLY A 26 -6.62 -0.53 5.20
C GLY A 26 -5.99 -1.92 5.28
N SER A 27 -6.76 -2.98 5.05
CA SER A 27 -6.26 -4.37 5.11
C SER A 27 -5.26 -4.72 4.01
N GLY A 28 -5.21 -3.93 2.92
CA GLY A 28 -4.35 -4.20 1.77
C GLY A 28 -4.71 -5.46 0.97
N ILE A 29 -5.83 -6.13 1.28
CA ILE A 29 -6.29 -7.36 0.59
C ILE A 29 -6.41 -7.12 -0.92
N LEU A 30 -7.03 -6.02 -1.34
CA LEU A 30 -7.17 -5.67 -2.76
C LEU A 30 -5.82 -5.40 -3.43
N ARG A 31 -4.86 -4.80 -2.72
CA ARG A 31 -3.52 -4.55 -3.23
C ARG A 31 -2.75 -5.86 -3.41
N ARG A 32 -2.86 -6.77 -2.44
CA ARG A 32 -2.27 -8.12 -2.53
C ARG A 32 -2.90 -8.93 -3.66
N ALA A 33 -4.22 -8.97 -3.75
CA ALA A 33 -4.95 -9.69 -4.80
C ALA A 33 -4.55 -9.20 -6.20
N ARG A 34 -4.42 -7.88 -6.40
CA ARG A 34 -3.92 -7.31 -7.66
C ARG A 34 -2.47 -7.69 -7.93
N LYS A 35 -1.60 -7.65 -6.91
CA LYS A 35 -0.18 -8.00 -7.05
C LYS A 35 0.05 -9.46 -7.45
N ILE A 36 -0.73 -10.40 -6.90
CA ILE A 36 -0.55 -11.84 -7.15
C ILE A 36 -1.40 -12.36 -8.31
N ARG A 37 -2.18 -11.50 -8.98
CA ARG A 37 -3.12 -11.89 -10.04
C ARG A 37 -2.44 -12.64 -11.19
N PHE A 38 -1.21 -12.23 -11.52
CA PHE A 38 -0.43 -12.81 -12.61
C PHE A 38 0.93 -13.29 -12.10
N ARG A 39 1.47 -14.32 -12.77
CA ARG A 39 2.80 -14.83 -12.47
C ARG A 39 3.86 -13.84 -12.97
N GLU A 40 4.67 -13.32 -12.06
CA GLU A 40 5.85 -12.52 -12.38
C GLU A 40 7.09 -13.42 -12.45
N ARG A 41 8.03 -13.10 -13.35
CA ARG A 41 9.35 -13.75 -13.38
C ARG A 41 10.22 -13.21 -12.24
N GLU A 42 11.03 -14.08 -11.63
CA GLU A 42 12.01 -13.64 -10.65
C GLU A 42 13.03 -12.67 -11.26
N LYS A 43 13.38 -11.63 -10.49
CA LYS A 43 14.33 -10.61 -10.92
C LYS A 43 15.76 -11.17 -10.89
N SER A 44 16.54 -10.86 -11.93
CA SER A 44 17.98 -11.14 -11.95
C SER A 44 18.74 -10.32 -10.90
N GLN A 45 19.96 -10.73 -10.55
CA GLN A 45 20.79 -10.03 -9.57
C GLN A 45 21.04 -8.57 -9.96
N ASN A 46 21.32 -8.31 -11.25
CA ASN A 46 21.53 -6.96 -11.76
C ASN A 46 20.27 -6.09 -11.60
N MET A 47 19.08 -6.63 -11.84
CA MET A 47 17.82 -5.89 -11.64
C MET A 47 17.57 -5.61 -10.16
N LYS A 48 17.89 -6.54 -9.25
CA LYS A 48 17.81 -6.31 -7.80
C LYS A 48 18.75 -5.19 -7.37
N LYS A 49 20.02 -5.21 -7.84
CA LYS A 49 21.01 -4.17 -7.55
C LYS A 49 20.57 -2.79 -8.03
N ARG A 50 20.11 -2.67 -9.28
CA ARG A 50 19.61 -1.39 -9.85
C ARG A 50 18.42 -0.85 -9.05
N ALA A 51 17.48 -1.71 -8.65
CA ALA A 51 16.34 -1.30 -7.84
C ALA A 51 16.75 -0.81 -6.43
N ALA A 52 17.79 -1.41 -5.84
CA ALA A 52 18.33 -0.97 -4.55
C ALA A 52 19.02 0.41 -4.65
N LEU A 53 19.87 0.61 -5.67
CA LEU A 53 20.54 1.90 -5.91
C LEU A 53 19.53 3.04 -6.11
N ARG A 54 18.49 2.81 -6.93
CA ARG A 54 17.42 3.80 -7.13
C ARG A 54 16.71 4.18 -5.82
N LYS A 55 16.46 3.21 -4.94
CA LYS A 55 15.83 3.51 -3.63
C LYS A 55 16.71 4.40 -2.76
N GLU A 56 18.03 4.19 -2.81
CA GLU A 56 18.98 5.01 -2.07
C GLU A 56 19.05 6.43 -2.63
N GLU A 57 19.09 6.57 -3.96
CA GLU A 57 19.03 7.86 -4.65
C GLU A 57 17.77 8.65 -4.28
N MET A 58 16.60 8.01 -4.39
CA MET A 58 15.33 8.64 -4.01
C MET A 58 15.29 9.05 -2.53
N LYS A 59 15.91 8.27 -1.64
CA LYS A 59 16.01 8.61 -0.22
C LYS A 59 16.86 9.87 -0.01
N LYS A 60 18.03 9.95 -0.67
CA LYS A 60 18.91 11.13 -0.63
C LYS A 60 18.22 12.38 -1.17
N GLU A 61 17.48 12.23 -2.28
CA GLU A 61 16.72 13.33 -2.87
C GLU A 61 15.61 13.81 -1.94
N TYR A 62 14.84 12.90 -1.35
CA TYR A 62 13.82 13.23 -0.36
C TYR A 62 14.41 13.96 0.86
N GLU A 63 15.53 13.48 1.41
CA GLU A 63 16.21 14.14 2.52
C GLU A 63 16.70 15.56 2.15
N LYS A 64 17.20 15.75 0.93
CA LYS A 64 17.60 17.07 0.42
C LYS A 64 16.40 18.00 0.28
N LEU A 65 15.30 17.53 -0.33
CA LEU A 65 14.09 18.34 -0.51
C LEU A 65 13.45 18.72 0.83
N LYS A 66 13.44 17.78 1.79
CA LYS A 66 13.01 18.03 3.17
C LYS A 66 13.86 19.12 3.83
N LYS A 67 15.19 19.06 3.70
CA LYS A 67 16.10 20.12 4.22
C LYS A 67 15.86 21.48 3.57
N LEU A 68 15.44 21.49 2.30
CA LEU A 68 15.13 22.71 1.55
C LEU A 68 13.71 23.26 1.82
N GLY A 69 12.92 22.61 2.68
CA GLY A 69 11.52 23.00 2.93
C GLY A 69 10.61 22.85 1.70
N LYS A 70 11.03 22.09 0.68
CA LYS A 70 10.26 21.87 -0.56
C LYS A 70 9.35 20.64 -0.47
N THR A 71 9.28 20.01 0.70
CA THR A 71 8.44 18.84 0.93
C THR A 71 8.00 18.85 2.39
N GLU A 72 6.77 19.31 2.60
CA GLU A 72 5.91 19.14 3.78
C GLU A 72 4.47 18.93 3.28
#